data_AF-A0A8H3DNW7-F1
#
_entry.id   AF-A0A8H3DNW7-F1
#
_cell.length_a   1.000
_cell.length_b   1.000
_cell.length_c   1.000
_cell.angle_alpha   90.00
_cell.angle_beta   90.00
_cell.angle_gamma   90.00
#
_symmetry.space_group_name_H-M   'P 1'
#
loop_
_entity.id
_entity.type
_entity.pdbx_description
1 polymer ?
#
loop_
_entity_poly.entity_id
_entity_poly.type
_entity_poly.pdbx_seq_one_letter_code
_entity_poly.pdbx_strand_id
1 'polypeptide(L)'
;MSAQTHFPPELPPYLKSVYDLKPIVGIPSGDELIGIHAVIRMAQKAVDIPGTGNPALLSRLYEHLFDIQIAQYRNRWMGVVFPETITYTPPILPAHVAVRLEPVTGTASEEEVVKVQSAIRSYHQFANVPTLFDPRVDMELSQHLFDLQMTRYTVRAKEYNISHRPPGLDSSSTGVAKQHAAVDSGTNNAGTGANVADFPTSTQPQRDVDNQVAIERSNRLVEQTNQLMERSNQIAERANQLVDDLKHSYPLEQSNILLERFNQLFERLDKHLDQSNQIAKESVPPVEKIGEVLGNINRVLTRIQHAIIRSHKGNTVRALECLVNEKGETPSMSRTTENRTYSDFSVDNSHCLPVAINGVFQNSYMSDSWLGEFVRFYGIDEGLFDNATTVHVKAGKMDTARVRLSEYLTSCLG
;
A
#
# COMPACT_ATOMS: atom_id res chain seq x y z
N MET A 1 17.42 13.79 -23.73
CA MET A 1 16.89 13.51 -22.39
C MET A 1 17.61 14.44 -21.43
N SER A 2 16.90 15.37 -20.79
CA SER A 2 17.52 16.27 -19.80
C SER A 2 18.01 15.46 -18.61
N ALA A 3 19.25 15.70 -18.17
CA ALA A 3 19.81 15.02 -17.00
C ALA A 3 18.98 15.36 -15.76
N GLN A 4 18.44 14.34 -15.07
CA GLN A 4 17.74 14.54 -13.81
C GLN A 4 18.74 15.06 -12.78
N THR A 5 18.37 16.12 -12.05
CA THR A 5 19.19 16.72 -11.00
C THR A 5 18.53 16.47 -9.65
N HIS A 6 19.31 15.96 -8.70
CA HIS A 6 18.87 15.63 -7.35
C HIS A 6 19.45 16.65 -6.36
N PHE A 7 18.58 17.36 -5.65
CA PHE A 7 18.99 18.42 -4.72
C PHE A 7 18.98 17.89 -3.27
N PRO A 8 20.10 17.99 -2.54
CA PRO A 8 20.14 17.61 -1.12
C PRO A 8 19.43 18.65 -0.24
N PRO A 9 18.96 18.26 0.95
CA PRO A 9 18.46 19.22 1.94
C PRO A 9 19.58 20.12 2.47
N GLU A 10 19.22 21.32 2.93
CA GLU A 10 20.18 22.23 3.56
C GLU A 10 20.73 21.64 4.87
N LEU A 11 22.06 21.52 4.94
CA LEU A 11 22.75 20.95 6.09
C LEU A 11 23.17 22.02 7.10
N PRO A 12 22.98 21.78 8.41
CA PRO A 12 23.58 22.58 9.47
C PRO A 12 25.12 22.43 9.46
N PRO A 13 25.87 23.39 10.04
CA PRO A 13 27.33 23.43 9.96
C PRO A 13 28.03 22.13 10.42
N TYR A 14 27.51 21.49 11.47
CA TYR A 14 28.09 20.26 12.02
C TYR A 14 27.92 19.03 11.10
N LEU A 15 26.94 19.03 10.19
CA LEU A 15 26.81 17.99 9.17
C LEU A 15 27.60 18.34 7.91
N LYS A 16 27.69 19.62 7.54
CA LYS A 16 28.56 20.06 6.43
C LYS A 16 30.03 19.73 6.66
N SER A 17 30.49 19.74 7.92
CA SER A 17 31.84 19.32 8.27
C SER A 17 32.09 17.81 8.10
N VAL A 18 31.04 16.99 8.07
CA VAL A 18 31.15 15.55 7.76
C VAL A 18 31.31 15.38 6.26
N TYR A 19 30.35 15.93 5.50
CA TYR A 19 30.37 15.94 4.05
C TYR A 19 29.44 17.06 3.54
N ASP A 20 29.94 17.88 2.62
CA ASP A 20 29.16 18.95 1.99
C ASP A 20 28.39 18.38 0.80
N LEU A 21 27.12 18.02 1.03
CA LEU A 21 26.26 17.47 -0.01
C LEU A 21 25.97 18.51 -1.08
N LYS A 22 26.31 18.17 -2.33
CA LYS A 22 26.08 19.01 -3.52
C LYS A 22 24.97 18.43 -4.38
N PRO A 23 24.30 19.26 -5.20
CA PRO A 23 23.36 18.76 -6.20
C PRO A 23 24.04 17.76 -7.14
N ILE A 24 23.41 16.60 -7.34
CA ILE A 24 23.93 15.52 -8.17
C ILE A 24 23.22 15.58 -9.53
N VAL A 25 24.00 15.64 -10.62
CA VAL A 25 23.47 15.71 -11.99
C VAL A 25 23.80 14.41 -12.71
N GLY A 26 22.78 13.69 -13.17
CA GLY A 26 22.96 12.43 -13.90
C GLY A 26 23.14 11.22 -12.98
N ILE A 27 24.09 10.34 -13.31
CA ILE A 27 24.28 9.07 -12.58
C ILE A 27 25.07 9.34 -11.30
N PRO A 28 24.51 9.04 -10.11
CA PRO A 28 25.21 9.25 -8.85
C PRO A 28 26.46 8.36 -8.74
N SER A 29 27.58 8.96 -8.37
CA SER A 29 28.84 8.26 -8.10
C SER A 29 28.83 7.56 -6.73
N GLY A 30 29.73 6.58 -6.57
CA GLY A 30 29.90 5.89 -5.28
C GLY A 30 30.32 6.83 -4.15
N ASP A 31 31.19 7.81 -4.43
CA ASP A 31 31.67 8.78 -3.44
C ASP A 31 30.55 9.71 -2.96
N GLU A 32 29.62 10.08 -3.84
CA GLU A 32 28.43 10.86 -3.49
C GLU A 32 27.49 10.08 -2.56
N LEU A 33 27.21 8.79 -2.84
CA LEU A 33 26.42 7.95 -1.94
C LEU A 33 27.12 7.76 -0.59
N ILE A 34 28.42 7.50 -0.58
CA ILE A 34 29.20 7.37 0.66
C ILE A 34 29.06 8.64 1.51
N GLY A 35 29.15 9.82 0.88
CA GLY A 35 28.90 11.11 1.53
C GLY A 35 27.51 11.22 2.15
N ILE A 36 26.46 10.83 1.42
CA ILE A 36 25.08 10.82 1.91
C ILE A 36 24.92 9.88 3.12
N HIS A 37 25.45 8.66 3.04
CA HIS A 37 25.44 7.70 4.14
C HIS A 37 26.18 8.22 5.38
N ALA A 38 27.32 8.88 5.20
CA ALA A 38 28.08 9.48 6.30
C ALA A 38 27.28 10.59 7.01
N VAL A 39 26.63 11.46 6.24
CA VAL A 39 25.78 12.55 6.78
C VAL A 39 24.57 11.98 7.50
N ILE A 40 23.88 10.97 6.94
CA ILE A 40 22.75 10.30 7.59
C ILE A 40 23.18 9.70 8.92
N ARG A 41 24.30 8.97 8.94
CA ARG A 41 24.80 8.33 10.17
C ARG A 41 25.09 9.37 11.25
N MET A 42 25.68 10.50 10.89
CA MET A 42 25.97 11.55 11.86
C MET A 42 24.71 12.31 12.28
N ALA A 43 23.74 12.47 11.38
CA ALA A 43 22.43 13.03 11.70
C ALA A 43 21.67 12.13 12.68
N GLN A 44 21.69 10.80 12.49
CA GLN A 44 21.10 9.83 13.42
C GLN A 44 21.69 9.96 14.82
N LYS A 45 23.03 9.98 14.93
CA LYS A 45 23.72 10.19 16.22
C LYS A 45 23.36 11.52 16.89
N ALA A 46 23.03 12.55 16.10
CA ALA A 46 22.66 13.86 16.61
C ALA A 46 21.21 13.92 17.11
N VAL A 47 20.31 13.06 16.60
CA VAL A 47 18.90 12.96 17.06
C VAL A 47 18.82 12.60 18.55
N ASP A 48 19.75 11.78 19.03
CA ASP A 48 19.80 11.37 20.44
C ASP A 48 20.36 12.46 21.37
N ILE A 49 20.86 13.58 20.83
CA ILE A 49 21.42 14.69 21.59
C ILE A 49 20.37 15.80 21.69
N PRO A 50 19.84 16.09 22.90
CA PRO A 50 18.83 17.12 23.11
C PRO A 50 19.25 18.48 22.52
N GLY A 51 18.40 19.05 21.68
CA GLY A 51 18.62 20.36 21.06
C GLY A 51 19.61 20.39 19.89
N THR A 52 20.20 19.25 19.51
CA THR A 52 21.14 19.17 18.38
C THR A 52 20.51 18.51 17.15
N GLY A 53 19.77 17.43 17.33
CA GLY A 53 19.16 16.70 16.22
C GLY A 53 17.83 17.25 15.75
N ASN A 54 17.57 17.13 14.45
CA ASN A 54 16.31 17.50 13.81
C ASN A 54 15.73 16.27 13.08
N PRO A 55 14.69 15.62 13.63
CA PRO A 55 14.06 14.45 13.01
C PRO A 55 13.55 14.73 11.58
N ALA A 56 13.04 15.93 11.31
CA ALA A 56 12.55 16.30 9.98
C ALA A 56 13.68 16.41 8.94
N LEU A 57 14.87 16.84 9.36
CA LEU A 57 16.06 16.84 8.50
C LEU A 57 16.49 15.41 8.18
N LEU A 58 16.47 14.50 9.16
CA LEU A 58 16.79 13.09 8.95
C LEU A 58 15.85 12.44 7.94
N SER A 59 14.55 12.70 8.01
CA SER A 59 13.59 12.23 7.01
C SER A 59 13.91 12.73 5.60
N ARG A 60 14.24 14.03 5.45
CA ARG A 60 14.64 14.62 4.15
C ARG A 60 15.93 14.03 3.61
N LEU A 61 16.87 13.66 4.47
CA LEU A 61 18.11 12.99 4.07
C LEU A 61 17.83 11.57 3.54
N TYR A 62 16.93 10.82 4.18
CA TYR A 62 16.50 9.52 3.68
C TYR A 62 15.73 9.61 2.37
N GLU A 63 14.89 10.63 2.19
CA GLU A 63 14.21 10.90 0.92
C GLU A 63 15.22 11.19 -0.19
N HIS A 64 16.24 12.00 0.09
CA HIS A 64 17.33 12.25 -0.85
C HIS A 64 18.13 10.98 -1.18
N LEU A 65 18.45 10.15 -0.18
CA LEU A 65 19.11 8.86 -0.41
C LEU A 65 18.24 7.95 -1.31
N PHE A 66 16.94 7.88 -1.05
CA PHE A 66 16.01 7.09 -1.85
C PHE A 66 16.02 7.51 -3.32
N ASP A 67 15.91 8.81 -3.60
CA ASP A 67 15.93 9.33 -4.97
C ASP A 67 17.21 8.94 -5.72
N ILE A 68 18.34 8.99 -5.01
CA ILE A 68 19.65 8.66 -5.52
C ILE A 68 19.79 7.15 -5.77
N GLN A 69 19.31 6.31 -4.86
CA GLN A 69 19.29 4.86 -5.02
C GLN A 69 18.35 4.40 -6.15
N ILE A 70 17.22 5.09 -6.34
CA ILE A 70 16.35 4.91 -7.52
C ILE A 70 17.10 5.25 -8.81
N ALA A 71 17.84 6.36 -8.84
CA ALA A 71 18.60 6.76 -10.03
C ALA A 71 19.67 5.71 -10.37
N GLN A 72 20.39 5.17 -9.38
CA GLN A 72 21.33 4.08 -9.58
C GLN A 72 20.65 2.79 -10.06
N TYR A 73 19.56 2.39 -9.42
CA TYR A 73 18.76 1.22 -9.81
C TYR A 73 18.31 1.33 -11.27
N ARG A 74 17.74 2.49 -11.64
CA ARG A 74 17.29 2.75 -13.01
C ARG A 74 18.43 2.68 -14.00
N ASN A 75 19.56 3.31 -13.70
CA ASN A 75 20.74 3.27 -14.56
C ASN A 75 21.26 1.83 -14.76
N ARG A 76 21.26 1.02 -13.70
CA ARG A 76 21.78 -0.34 -13.72
C ARG A 76 20.85 -1.33 -14.42
N TRP A 77 19.53 -1.12 -14.33
CA TRP A 77 18.55 -2.15 -14.69
C TRP A 77 17.50 -1.73 -15.74
N MET A 78 17.33 -0.45 -16.11
CA MET A 78 16.31 -0.02 -17.10
C MET A 78 16.51 -0.57 -18.52
N GLY A 79 17.68 -1.13 -18.84
CA GLY A 79 17.96 -1.74 -20.15
C GLY A 79 17.67 -3.24 -20.25
N VAL A 80 17.27 -3.91 -19.16
CA VAL A 80 17.13 -5.37 -19.15
C VAL A 80 15.75 -5.79 -19.65
N VAL A 81 15.73 -6.57 -20.73
CA VAL A 81 14.51 -7.01 -21.42
C VAL A 81 13.68 -8.01 -20.59
N PHE A 82 14.35 -8.83 -19.77
CA PHE A 82 13.72 -9.90 -18.97
C PHE A 82 14.13 -9.79 -17.49
N PRO A 83 13.29 -9.21 -16.61
CA PRO A 83 13.61 -9.02 -15.20
C PRO A 83 13.87 -10.32 -14.45
N GLU A 84 13.27 -11.43 -14.87
CA GLU A 84 13.40 -12.75 -14.25
C GLU A 84 14.83 -13.32 -14.39
N THR A 85 15.62 -12.76 -15.29
CA THR A 85 17.02 -13.18 -15.55
C THR A 85 18.04 -12.29 -14.85
N ILE A 86 17.62 -11.27 -14.11
CA ILE A 86 18.53 -10.37 -13.41
C ILE A 86 19.11 -11.10 -12.20
N THR A 87 20.44 -11.15 -12.13
CA THR A 87 21.16 -11.61 -10.95
C THR A 87 21.70 -10.41 -10.15
N TYR A 88 21.20 -10.26 -8.93
CA TYR A 88 21.66 -9.29 -7.95
C TYR A 88 22.81 -9.89 -7.15
N THR A 89 24.03 -9.48 -7.47
CA THR A 89 25.23 -9.93 -6.75
C THR A 89 25.48 -9.05 -5.52
N PRO A 90 25.55 -9.62 -4.30
CA PRO A 90 25.89 -8.86 -3.11
C PRO A 90 27.37 -8.42 -3.13
N PRO A 91 27.72 -7.36 -2.38
CA PRO A 91 29.13 -6.99 -2.20
C PRO A 91 29.89 -8.05 -1.40
N ILE A 92 31.22 -8.06 -1.57
CA ILE A 92 32.09 -8.97 -0.83
C ILE A 92 32.15 -8.51 0.64
N LEU A 93 31.65 -9.36 1.54
CA LEU A 93 31.64 -9.08 2.97
C LEU A 93 33.00 -9.40 3.61
N PRO A 94 33.48 -8.56 4.55
CA PRO A 94 34.66 -8.86 5.35
C PRO A 94 34.49 -10.12 6.20
N ALA A 95 35.60 -10.82 6.47
CA ALA A 95 35.59 -12.10 7.21
C ALA A 95 35.01 -12.03 8.63
N HIS A 96 34.97 -10.84 9.23
CA HIS A 96 34.39 -10.63 10.57
C HIS A 96 32.85 -10.53 10.56
N VAL A 97 32.21 -10.43 9.37
CA VAL A 97 30.76 -10.49 9.22
C VAL A 97 30.37 -11.95 8.99
N ALA A 98 29.68 -12.55 9.96
CA ALA A 98 29.33 -13.97 9.92
C ALA A 98 28.23 -14.31 8.89
N VAL A 99 27.45 -13.31 8.46
CA VAL A 99 26.35 -13.49 7.52
C VAL A 99 26.91 -13.73 6.12
N ARG A 100 26.45 -14.81 5.47
CA ARG A 100 26.78 -15.11 4.07
C ARG A 100 25.63 -14.67 3.17
N LEU A 101 25.95 -13.83 2.18
CA LEU A 101 25.03 -13.39 1.14
C LEU A 101 25.35 -14.12 -0.15
N GLU A 102 24.32 -14.65 -0.80
CA GLU A 102 24.42 -15.35 -2.08
C GLU A 102 23.80 -14.48 -3.19
N PRO A 103 24.26 -14.60 -4.44
CA PRO A 103 23.63 -13.91 -5.57
C PRO A 103 22.17 -14.35 -5.73
N VAL A 104 21.26 -13.38 -5.80
CA VAL A 104 19.82 -13.62 -5.96
C VAL A 104 19.46 -13.45 -7.43
N THR A 105 18.82 -14.45 -8.06
CA THR A 105 18.38 -14.35 -9.46
C THR A 105 16.86 -14.27 -9.54
N GLY A 106 16.35 -13.28 -10.27
CA GLY A 106 14.92 -13.03 -10.41
C GLY A 106 14.32 -12.39 -9.16
N THR A 107 13.13 -12.84 -8.75
CA THR A 107 12.38 -12.23 -7.63
C THR A 107 12.97 -12.65 -6.28
N ALA A 108 13.45 -11.67 -5.53
CA ALA A 108 13.97 -11.90 -4.18
C ALA A 108 12.89 -12.38 -3.20
N SER A 109 13.22 -13.39 -2.38
CA SER A 109 12.38 -13.91 -1.31
C SER A 109 12.42 -13.02 -0.06
N GLU A 110 11.48 -13.20 0.89
CA GLU A 110 11.54 -12.48 2.17
C GLU A 110 12.80 -12.88 2.96
N GLU A 111 13.18 -14.15 2.91
CA GLU A 111 14.35 -14.68 3.62
C GLU A 111 15.65 -14.06 3.11
N GLU A 112 15.77 -13.84 1.80
CA GLU A 112 16.93 -13.17 1.19
C GLU A 112 17.02 -11.71 1.64
N VAL A 113 15.90 -10.98 1.65
CA VAL A 113 15.84 -9.60 2.15
C VAL A 113 16.23 -9.54 3.63
N VAL A 114 15.70 -10.45 4.46
CA VAL A 114 16.02 -10.53 5.90
C VAL A 114 17.49 -10.87 6.13
N LYS A 115 18.10 -11.72 5.31
CA LYS A 115 19.54 -12.01 5.37
C LYS A 115 20.38 -10.76 5.09
N VAL A 116 20.05 -9.99 4.05
CA VAL A 116 20.78 -8.75 3.73
C VAL A 116 20.60 -7.70 4.85
N GLN A 117 19.40 -7.53 5.39
CA GLN A 117 19.16 -6.65 6.55
C GLN A 117 19.96 -7.09 7.78
N SER A 118 20.10 -8.41 7.99
CA SER A 118 20.91 -8.96 9.09
C SER A 118 22.41 -8.70 8.86
N ALA A 119 22.89 -8.82 7.61
CA ALA A 119 24.26 -8.48 7.25
C ALA A 119 24.56 -6.99 7.49
N ILE A 120 23.69 -6.09 7.04
CA ILE A 120 23.81 -4.64 7.27
C ILE A 120 23.88 -4.34 8.77
N ARG A 121 22.96 -4.91 9.56
CA ARG A 121 22.92 -4.71 11.01
C ARG A 121 24.19 -5.21 11.69
N SER A 122 24.67 -6.39 11.31
CA SER A 122 25.94 -6.94 11.82
C SER A 122 27.12 -6.06 11.43
N TYR A 123 27.12 -5.49 10.22
CA TYR A 123 28.21 -4.66 9.74
C TYR A 123 28.23 -3.27 10.41
N HIS A 124 27.05 -2.67 10.62
CA HIS A 124 26.89 -1.40 11.34
C HIS A 124 27.41 -1.43 12.78
N GLN A 125 27.52 -2.61 13.43
CA GLN A 125 28.13 -2.73 14.77
C GLN A 125 29.58 -2.24 14.78
N PHE A 126 30.27 -2.32 13.65
CA PHE A 126 31.64 -1.84 13.49
C PHE A 126 31.74 -0.37 13.08
N ALA A 127 30.63 0.35 12.91
CA ALA A 127 30.61 1.72 12.36
C ALA A 127 31.44 2.76 13.16
N ASN A 128 31.81 2.45 14.40
CA ASN A 128 32.67 3.27 15.26
C ASN A 128 34.15 2.82 15.27
N VAL A 129 34.49 1.76 14.52
CA VAL A 129 35.82 1.16 14.45
C VAL A 129 36.32 1.26 13.00
N PRO A 130 37.06 2.34 12.63
CA PRO A 130 37.45 2.60 11.24
C PRO A 130 38.26 1.48 10.58
N THR A 131 38.96 0.64 11.35
CA THR A 131 39.74 -0.49 10.84
C THR A 131 38.88 -1.69 10.44
N LEU A 132 37.65 -1.77 10.94
CA LEU A 132 36.70 -2.86 10.66
C LEU A 132 35.55 -2.40 9.78
N PHE A 133 35.37 -1.09 9.61
CA PHE A 133 34.27 -0.51 8.86
C PHE A 133 34.75 0.23 7.61
N ASP A 134 34.34 -0.27 6.46
CA ASP A 134 34.53 0.33 5.15
C ASP A 134 33.21 0.97 4.71
N PRO A 135 33.15 2.31 4.59
CA PRO A 135 31.96 3.03 4.11
C PRO A 135 31.48 2.59 2.73
N ARG A 136 32.39 2.05 1.88
CA ARG A 136 32.03 1.56 0.56
C ARG A 136 31.21 0.28 0.63
N VAL A 137 31.61 -0.66 1.48
CA VAL A 137 30.86 -1.92 1.70
C VAL A 137 29.47 -1.63 2.26
N ASP A 138 29.37 -0.66 3.16
CA ASP A 138 28.09 -0.20 3.73
C ASP A 138 27.13 0.34 2.68
N MET A 139 27.64 1.24 1.84
CA MET A 139 26.91 1.83 0.73
C MET A 139 26.48 0.75 -0.28
N GLU A 140 27.37 -0.16 -0.66
CA GLU A 140 27.06 -1.24 -1.59
C GLU A 140 26.03 -2.23 -1.02
N LEU A 141 26.05 -2.50 0.29
CA LEU A 141 25.03 -3.30 0.96
C LEU A 141 23.68 -2.60 0.99
N SER A 142 23.67 -1.29 1.24
CA SER A 142 22.43 -0.50 1.22
C SER A 142 21.82 -0.48 -0.19
N GLN A 143 22.64 -0.26 -1.22
CA GLN A 143 22.17 -0.33 -2.61
C GLN A 143 21.70 -1.74 -2.99
N HIS A 144 22.38 -2.79 -2.52
CA HIS A 144 21.95 -4.17 -2.78
C HIS A 144 20.59 -4.48 -2.14
N LEU A 145 20.37 -4.07 -0.88
CA LEU A 145 19.06 -4.19 -0.23
C LEU A 145 17.98 -3.43 -1.01
N PHE A 146 18.31 -2.21 -1.44
CA PHE A 146 17.42 -1.37 -2.22
C PHE A 146 17.02 -2.04 -3.54
N ASP A 147 17.99 -2.57 -4.28
CA ASP A 147 17.77 -3.28 -5.54
C ASP A 147 16.83 -4.47 -5.37
N LEU A 148 17.04 -5.31 -4.34
CA LEU A 148 16.15 -6.44 -4.05
C LEU A 148 14.73 -5.99 -3.72
N GLN A 149 14.57 -4.93 -2.92
CA GLN A 149 13.26 -4.38 -2.56
C GLN A 149 12.53 -3.82 -3.78
N MET A 150 13.24 -3.12 -4.67
CA MET A 150 12.66 -2.60 -5.92
C MET A 150 12.23 -3.70 -6.88
N THR A 151 12.96 -4.81 -6.94
CA THR A 151 12.56 -5.97 -7.74
C THR A 151 11.26 -6.59 -7.23
N ARG A 152 11.15 -6.78 -5.92
CA ARG A 152 9.91 -7.31 -5.32
C ARG A 152 8.73 -6.38 -5.56
N TYR A 153 8.95 -5.07 -5.43
CA TYR A 153 7.93 -4.07 -5.73
C TYR A 153 7.51 -4.09 -7.20
N THR A 154 8.47 -4.10 -8.14
CA THR A 154 8.17 -4.08 -9.57
C THR A 154 7.48 -5.36 -10.05
N VAL A 155 7.85 -6.53 -9.52
CA VAL A 155 7.17 -7.80 -9.80
C VAL A 155 5.74 -7.77 -9.28
N ARG A 156 5.51 -7.39 -8.01
CA ARG A 156 4.16 -7.24 -7.45
C ARG A 156 3.31 -6.23 -8.22
N ALA A 157 3.90 -5.11 -8.62
CA ALA A 157 3.23 -4.10 -9.44
C ALA A 157 2.90 -4.63 -10.84
N LYS A 158 3.76 -5.45 -11.44
CA LYS A 158 3.48 -6.12 -12.72
C LYS A 158 2.41 -7.20 -12.59
N GLU A 159 2.43 -8.02 -11.54
CA GLU A 159 1.39 -9.01 -11.27
C GLU A 159 0.03 -8.33 -11.09
N TYR A 160 0.00 -7.20 -10.38
CA TYR A 160 -1.19 -6.36 -10.25
C TYR A 160 -1.63 -5.81 -11.62
N ASN A 161 -0.71 -5.29 -12.45
CA ASN A 161 -1.02 -4.75 -13.78
C ASN A 161 -1.40 -5.82 -14.83
N ILE A 162 -0.79 -7.01 -14.80
CA ILE A 162 -1.09 -8.14 -15.70
C ILE A 162 -2.46 -8.74 -15.35
N SER A 163 -2.84 -8.76 -14.07
CA SER A 163 -4.19 -9.11 -13.65
C SER A 163 -5.26 -8.10 -14.12
N HIS A 164 -4.85 -6.96 -14.69
CA HIS A 164 -5.72 -5.89 -15.19
C HIS A 164 -5.57 -5.59 -16.70
N ARG A 165 -4.87 -6.43 -17.48
CA ARG A 165 -4.75 -6.22 -18.94
C ARG A 165 -5.89 -6.95 -19.69
N PRO A 166 -6.80 -6.23 -20.40
CA PRO A 166 -7.75 -6.88 -21.28
C PRO A 166 -7.01 -7.48 -22.49
N PRO A 167 -7.40 -8.68 -22.97
CA PRO A 167 -6.79 -9.28 -24.15
C PRO A 167 -7.26 -8.54 -25.41
N GLY A 168 -6.30 -8.09 -26.23
CA GLY A 168 -6.55 -7.64 -27.59
C GLY A 168 -6.24 -6.16 -27.82
N LEU A 169 -5.00 -5.88 -28.19
CA LEU A 169 -4.67 -4.78 -29.11
C LEU A 169 -3.29 -5.11 -29.69
N ASP A 170 -3.34 -6.00 -30.69
CA ASP A 170 -2.22 -6.19 -31.59
C ASP A 170 -1.99 -4.90 -32.38
N SER A 171 -0.70 -4.60 -32.49
CA SER A 171 -0.18 -3.42 -33.16
C SER A 171 -0.52 -3.46 -34.65
N SER A 172 -1.23 -2.44 -35.13
CA SER A 172 -1.06 -1.97 -36.51
C SER A 172 -1.37 -0.48 -36.62
N SER A 173 -0.31 0.26 -36.90
CA SER A 173 -0.35 1.65 -37.34
C SER A 173 -0.86 1.70 -38.78
N THR A 174 -1.98 2.38 -39.02
CA THR A 174 -2.22 3.09 -40.29
C THR A 174 -3.22 4.22 -40.03
N GLY A 175 -2.75 5.46 -40.15
CA GLY A 175 -3.60 6.64 -40.01
C GLY A 175 -4.44 6.91 -41.25
N VAL A 176 -5.65 7.45 -41.04
CA VAL A 176 -6.28 8.43 -41.94
C VAL A 176 -7.12 9.39 -41.08
N ALA A 177 -6.82 10.67 -41.22
CA ALA A 177 -7.56 11.78 -40.64
C ALA A 177 -8.90 12.01 -41.36
N LYS A 178 -9.93 12.44 -40.62
CA LYS A 178 -10.82 13.51 -41.09
C LYS A 178 -11.56 14.18 -39.93
N GLN A 179 -11.42 15.51 -39.90
CA GLN A 179 -12.11 16.49 -39.07
C GLN A 179 -13.63 16.40 -39.25
N HIS A 180 -14.40 16.78 -38.24
CA HIS A 180 -15.36 17.89 -38.35
C HIS A 180 -15.67 18.45 -36.95
N ALA A 181 -15.54 19.77 -36.84
CA ALA A 181 -15.87 20.57 -35.67
C ALA A 181 -17.36 20.88 -35.62
N ALA A 182 -17.94 20.92 -34.42
CA ALA A 182 -19.02 21.84 -34.07
C ALA A 182 -19.00 22.05 -32.56
N VAL A 183 -18.66 23.29 -32.17
CA VAL A 183 -18.88 23.85 -30.85
C VAL A 183 -20.38 24.10 -30.71
N ASP A 184 -21.00 23.63 -29.63
CA ASP A 184 -22.25 24.23 -29.18
C ASP A 184 -22.30 24.26 -27.64
N SER A 185 -22.34 25.48 -27.12
CA SER A 185 -22.49 25.79 -25.70
C SER A 185 -23.95 25.58 -25.30
N GLY A 186 -24.20 24.60 -24.43
CA GLY A 186 -25.54 24.36 -23.88
C GLY A 186 -25.45 23.98 -22.41
N THR A 187 -25.65 24.97 -21.54
CA THR A 187 -25.89 24.83 -20.10
C THR A 187 -26.93 23.75 -19.80
N ASN A 188 -26.59 22.78 -18.96
CA ASN A 188 -27.53 21.77 -18.47
C ASN A 188 -27.62 21.79 -16.95
N ASN A 189 -28.71 22.45 -16.53
CA ASN A 189 -29.23 22.53 -15.18
C ASN A 189 -29.37 21.15 -14.51
N ALA A 190 -29.03 21.13 -13.22
CA ALA A 190 -29.42 20.08 -12.29
C ALA A 190 -30.96 20.05 -12.18
N GLY A 191 -31.55 18.91 -12.56
CA GLY A 191 -32.99 18.67 -12.54
C GLY A 191 -33.45 18.05 -11.22
N THR A 192 -34.20 18.85 -10.47
CA THR A 192 -35.01 18.58 -9.28
C THR A 192 -35.94 17.36 -9.41
N GLY A 193 -35.95 16.53 -8.38
CA GLY A 193 -36.98 15.50 -8.12
C GLY A 193 -37.26 15.38 -6.62
N ALA A 194 -38.09 16.29 -6.10
CA ALA A 194 -38.80 16.17 -4.82
C ALA A 194 -40.07 15.33 -5.06
N ASN A 195 -40.61 14.45 -4.20
CA ASN A 195 -40.58 14.21 -2.76
C ASN A 195 -40.98 12.74 -2.53
N VAL A 196 -40.50 12.07 -1.47
CA VAL A 196 -41.32 11.31 -0.49
C VAL A 196 -40.50 11.11 0.80
N ALA A 197 -41.01 11.71 1.88
CA ALA A 197 -40.94 11.34 3.30
C ALA A 197 -39.60 11.22 4.06
N ASP A 198 -39.39 12.22 4.93
CA ASP A 198 -38.88 12.13 6.32
C ASP A 198 -37.57 11.38 6.59
N PHE A 199 -36.45 12.06 6.34
CA PHE A 199 -35.21 11.84 7.10
C PHE A 199 -35.12 12.86 8.24
N PRO A 200 -34.95 12.44 9.51
CA PRO A 200 -34.72 13.37 10.60
C PRO A 200 -33.39 14.09 10.36
N THR A 201 -33.49 15.39 10.10
CA THR A 201 -32.38 16.32 10.06
C THR A 201 -31.91 16.53 11.50
N SER A 202 -30.89 15.79 11.94
CA SER A 202 -29.98 16.20 13.03
C SER A 202 -28.85 15.18 13.22
N THR A 203 -27.59 15.64 13.14
CA THR A 203 -26.29 15.04 13.57
C THR A 203 -25.17 15.10 12.52
N GLN A 204 -24.94 16.25 11.87
CA GLN A 204 -23.71 16.49 11.10
C GLN A 204 -22.53 17.08 11.91
N PRO A 205 -22.72 17.94 12.93
CA PRO A 205 -21.57 18.47 13.68
C PRO A 205 -20.85 17.40 14.51
N GLN A 206 -21.58 16.36 14.93
CA GLN A 206 -21.05 15.35 15.85
C GLN A 206 -20.17 14.32 15.12
N ARG A 207 -20.45 13.99 13.85
CA ARG A 207 -19.70 12.98 13.08
C ARG A 207 -18.33 13.47 12.59
N ASP A 208 -18.22 14.75 12.21
CA ASP A 208 -16.93 15.34 11.83
C ASP A 208 -15.98 15.43 13.04
N VAL A 209 -16.50 15.82 14.20
CA VAL A 209 -15.74 15.82 15.47
C VAL A 209 -15.30 14.40 15.80
N ASP A 210 -16.19 13.42 15.67
CA ASP A 210 -15.91 12.02 15.96
C ASP A 210 -14.85 11.40 15.03
N ASN A 211 -14.80 11.79 13.75
CA ASN A 211 -13.80 11.32 12.79
C ASN A 211 -12.44 11.97 13.02
N GLN A 212 -12.43 13.27 13.33
CA GLN A 212 -11.22 14.01 13.68
C GLN A 212 -10.58 13.46 14.97
N VAL A 213 -11.41 13.13 15.97
CA VAL A 213 -10.97 12.47 17.21
C VAL A 213 -10.39 11.07 16.94
N ALA A 214 -10.90 10.34 15.95
CA ALA A 214 -10.37 9.02 15.58
C ALA A 214 -8.98 9.11 14.93
N ILE A 215 -8.78 10.07 14.04
CA ILE A 215 -7.48 10.36 13.41
C ILE A 215 -6.48 10.82 14.47
N GLU A 216 -6.88 11.70 15.38
CA GLU A 216 -6.02 12.20 16.45
C GLU A 216 -5.64 11.09 17.44
N ARG A 217 -6.56 10.20 17.78
CA ARG A 217 -6.27 8.98 18.56
C ARG A 217 -5.32 8.05 17.82
N SER A 218 -5.49 7.85 16.51
CA SER A 218 -4.58 7.04 15.69
C SER A 218 -3.16 7.62 15.68
N ASN A 219 -3.02 8.93 15.50
CA ASN A 219 -1.73 9.62 15.57
C ASN A 219 -1.07 9.48 16.95
N ARG A 220 -1.84 9.62 18.02
CA ARG A 220 -1.35 9.39 19.39
C ARG A 220 -0.88 7.96 19.61
N LEU A 221 -1.57 7.00 19.00
CA LEU A 221 -1.20 5.59 19.09
C LEU A 221 0.12 5.30 18.35
N VAL A 222 0.31 5.88 17.17
CA VAL A 222 1.58 5.81 16.41
C VAL A 222 2.73 6.37 17.23
N GLU A 223 2.52 7.52 17.89
CA GLU A 223 3.52 8.12 18.78
C GLU A 223 3.85 7.20 19.96
N GLN A 224 2.84 6.57 20.58
CA GLN A 224 3.05 5.60 21.65
C GLN A 224 3.81 4.35 21.18
N THR A 225 3.52 3.84 19.97
CA THR A 225 4.26 2.73 19.36
C THR A 225 5.70 3.09 19.06
N ASN A 226 5.97 4.31 18.60
CA ASN A 226 7.34 4.80 18.37
C ASN A 226 8.13 4.88 19.68
N GLN A 227 7.54 5.41 20.75
CA GLN A 227 8.16 5.46 22.09
C GLN A 227 8.42 4.06 22.66
N LEU A 228 7.52 3.11 22.39
CA LEU A 228 7.67 1.70 22.74
C LEU A 228 8.85 1.09 21.97
N MET A 229 8.94 1.31 20.66
CA MET A 229 10.05 0.83 19.83
C MET A 229 11.41 1.37 20.31
N GLU A 230 11.48 2.66 20.64
CA GLU A 230 12.69 3.29 21.18
C GLU A 230 13.11 2.67 22.52
N ARG A 231 12.16 2.45 23.43
CA ARG A 231 12.43 1.79 24.71
C ARG A 231 12.86 0.34 24.54
N SER A 232 12.31 -0.39 23.57
CA SER A 232 12.74 -1.75 23.22
C SER A 232 14.19 -1.76 22.75
N ASN A 233 14.57 -0.81 21.89
CA ASN A 233 15.94 -0.66 21.43
C ASN A 233 16.91 -0.39 22.59
N GLN A 234 16.53 0.49 23.53
CA GLN A 234 17.33 0.76 24.74
C GLN A 234 17.50 -0.49 25.64
N ILE A 235 16.47 -1.34 25.75
CA ILE A 235 16.53 -2.61 26.50
C ILE A 235 17.47 -3.59 25.79
N ALA A 236 17.39 -3.69 24.47
CA ALA A 236 18.27 -4.55 23.67
C ALA A 236 19.74 -4.11 23.75
N GLU A 237 20.01 -2.80 23.71
CA GLU A 237 21.36 -2.26 23.88
C GLU A 237 21.93 -2.56 25.28
N ARG A 238 21.13 -2.39 26.34
CA ARG A 238 21.55 -2.75 27.71
C ARG A 238 21.78 -4.24 27.88
N ALA A 239 20.97 -5.09 27.24
CA ALA A 239 21.18 -6.52 27.25
C ALA A 239 22.51 -6.89 26.57
N ASN A 240 22.84 -6.26 25.44
CA ASN A 240 24.13 -6.46 24.76
C ASN A 240 25.31 -6.00 25.61
N GLN A 241 25.21 -4.84 26.28
CA GLN A 241 26.23 -4.35 27.22
C GLN A 241 26.48 -5.32 28.38
N LEU A 242 25.43 -5.90 28.96
CA LEU A 242 25.57 -6.90 30.03
C LEU A 242 26.19 -8.21 29.55
N VAL A 243 25.89 -8.64 28.32
CA VAL A 243 26.51 -9.82 27.70
C VAL A 243 28.01 -9.59 27.49
N ASP A 244 28.42 -8.38 27.13
CA ASP A 244 29.83 -8.03 26.98
C ASP A 244 30.53 -7.88 28.35
N ASP A 245 29.87 -7.29 29.34
CA ASP A 245 30.38 -7.26 30.74
C ASP A 245 30.59 -8.69 31.28
N LEU A 246 29.71 -9.64 30.93
CA LEU A 246 29.82 -11.05 31.30
C LEU A 246 31.06 -11.75 30.70
N LYS A 247 31.48 -11.35 29.49
CA LYS A 247 32.67 -11.92 28.83
C LYS A 247 33.98 -11.48 29.47
N HIS A 248 33.97 -10.40 30.26
CA HIS A 248 35.17 -9.76 30.78
C HIS A 248 35.38 -9.92 32.30
N SER A 249 34.55 -10.70 33.00
CA SER A 249 34.53 -10.78 34.47
C SER A 249 34.70 -12.21 35.05
N TYR A 250 35.53 -12.34 36.11
CA TYR A 250 35.46 -13.34 37.20
C TYR A 250 35.94 -12.64 38.51
N PRO A 251 35.34 -12.82 39.71
CA PRO A 251 34.73 -14.05 40.26
C PRO A 251 33.26 -13.96 40.75
N LEU A 252 32.76 -15.10 41.26
CA LEU A 252 31.41 -15.55 41.70
C LEU A 252 30.48 -14.57 42.46
N GLU A 253 30.94 -13.38 42.82
CA GLU A 253 30.18 -12.37 43.58
C GLU A 253 29.56 -11.31 42.65
N GLN A 254 30.16 -11.08 41.48
CA GLN A 254 29.57 -10.24 40.41
C GLN A 254 28.42 -10.95 39.66
N SER A 255 28.37 -12.28 39.67
CA SER A 255 27.31 -13.03 38.99
C SER A 255 25.93 -12.79 39.60
N ASN A 256 25.83 -12.62 40.93
CA ASN A 256 24.58 -12.29 41.60
C ASN A 256 24.06 -10.89 41.21
N ILE A 257 24.96 -9.90 41.13
CA ILE A 257 24.62 -8.53 40.71
C ILE A 257 24.19 -8.51 39.23
N LEU A 258 24.84 -9.31 38.38
CA LEU A 258 24.48 -9.45 36.97
C LEU A 258 23.14 -10.18 36.80
N LEU A 259 22.86 -11.22 37.59
CA LEU A 259 21.58 -11.92 37.59
C LEU A 259 20.43 -10.99 38.00
N GLU A 260 20.66 -10.16 39.02
CA GLU A 260 19.69 -9.17 39.49
C GLU A 260 19.42 -8.09 38.43
N ARG A 261 20.46 -7.62 37.72
CA ARG A 261 20.30 -6.71 36.57
C ARG A 261 19.55 -7.37 35.41
N PHE A 262 19.78 -8.66 35.15
CA PHE A 262 19.08 -9.40 34.10
C PHE A 262 17.59 -9.57 34.43
N ASN A 263 17.28 -9.89 35.70
CA ASN A 263 15.89 -9.96 36.18
C ASN A 263 15.18 -8.61 36.07
N GLN A 264 15.85 -7.50 36.41
CA GLN A 264 15.31 -6.15 36.23
C GLN A 264 15.03 -5.81 34.76
N LEU A 265 15.87 -6.27 33.82
CA LEU A 265 15.60 -6.11 32.39
C LEU A 265 14.42 -6.96 31.93
N PHE A 266 14.30 -8.18 32.44
CA PHE A 266 13.19 -9.07 32.13
C PHE A 266 11.85 -8.52 32.61
N GLU A 267 11.78 -8.02 33.85
CA GLU A 267 10.59 -7.33 34.37
C GLU A 267 10.25 -6.07 33.55
N ARG A 268 11.27 -5.33 33.10
CA ARG A 268 11.06 -4.14 32.25
C ARG A 268 10.57 -4.52 30.85
N LEU A 269 11.02 -5.65 30.30
CA LEU A 269 10.55 -6.20 29.03
C LEU A 269 9.10 -6.70 29.14
N ASP A 270 8.76 -7.38 30.22
CA ASP A 270 7.42 -7.91 30.47
C ASP A 270 6.38 -6.77 30.56
N LYS A 271 6.70 -5.73 31.34
CA LYS A 271 5.91 -4.49 31.40
C LYS A 271 5.73 -3.83 30.03
N HIS A 272 6.72 -3.97 29.15
CA HIS A 272 6.70 -3.40 27.81
C HIS A 272 5.86 -4.23 26.84
N LEU A 273 5.89 -5.56 26.95
CA LEU A 273 5.00 -6.46 26.23
C LEU A 273 3.54 -6.21 26.61
N ASP A 274 3.25 -5.99 27.89
CA ASP A 274 1.92 -5.60 28.35
C ASP A 274 1.46 -4.27 27.76
N GLN A 275 2.34 -3.27 27.72
CA GLN A 275 2.06 -1.98 27.07
C GLN A 275 1.82 -2.14 25.56
N SER A 276 2.60 -2.99 24.89
CA SER A 276 2.40 -3.32 23.47
C SER A 276 1.04 -3.96 23.22
N ASN A 277 0.65 -4.92 24.04
CA ASN A 277 -0.63 -5.60 23.95
C ASN A 277 -1.81 -4.64 24.19
N GLN A 278 -1.65 -3.70 25.12
CA GLN A 278 -2.66 -2.68 25.38
C GLN A 278 -2.81 -1.72 24.20
N ILE A 279 -1.70 -1.25 23.63
CA ILE A 279 -1.71 -0.40 22.42
C ILE A 279 -2.35 -1.14 21.24
N ALA A 280 -2.03 -2.42 21.04
CA ALA A 280 -2.65 -3.23 20.00
C ALA A 280 -4.17 -3.31 20.17
N LYS A 281 -4.67 -3.49 21.39
CA LYS A 281 -6.12 -3.46 21.68
C LYS A 281 -6.74 -2.09 21.43
N GLU A 282 -6.05 -1.02 21.82
CA GLU A 282 -6.49 0.36 21.60
C GLU A 282 -6.48 0.78 20.11
N SER A 283 -5.74 0.06 19.27
CA SER A 283 -5.65 0.31 17.81
C SER A 283 -6.87 -0.17 17.02
N VAL A 284 -7.59 -1.19 17.51
CA VAL A 284 -8.68 -1.83 16.77
C VAL A 284 -9.84 -0.86 16.50
N PRO A 285 -10.40 -0.13 17.49
CA PRO A 285 -11.57 0.70 17.24
C PRO A 285 -11.33 1.88 16.27
N PRO A 286 -10.21 2.63 16.33
CA PRO A 286 -9.90 3.64 15.32
C PRO A 286 -9.76 3.08 13.90
N VAL A 287 -9.13 1.91 13.75
CA VAL A 287 -8.94 1.26 12.45
C VAL A 287 -10.26 0.78 11.86
N GLU A 288 -11.13 0.17 12.67
CA GLU A 288 -12.49 -0.21 12.26
C GLU A 288 -13.28 1.00 11.78
N LYS A 289 -13.22 2.11 12.52
CA LYS A 289 -13.88 3.36 12.14
C LYS A 289 -13.36 3.96 10.84
N ILE A 290 -12.05 3.91 10.59
CA ILE A 290 -11.48 4.29 9.28
C ILE A 290 -12.03 3.39 8.18
N GLY A 291 -12.11 2.08 8.43
CA GLY A 291 -12.73 1.12 7.52
C GLY A 291 -14.17 1.47 7.18
N GLU A 292 -14.99 1.84 8.17
CA GLU A 292 -16.37 2.30 7.97
C GLU A 292 -16.44 3.56 7.11
N VAL A 293 -15.60 4.56 7.38
CA VAL A 293 -15.55 5.81 6.61
C VAL A 293 -15.15 5.54 5.16
N LEU A 294 -14.11 4.73 4.93
CA LEU A 294 -13.69 4.34 3.58
C LEU A 294 -14.78 3.55 2.85
N GLY A 295 -15.49 2.66 3.57
CA GLY A 295 -16.65 1.95 3.02
C GLY A 295 -17.77 2.91 2.58
N ASN A 296 -18.07 3.92 3.40
CA ASN A 296 -19.06 4.95 3.05
C ASN A 296 -18.63 5.79 1.84
N ILE A 297 -17.35 6.18 1.77
CA ILE A 297 -16.79 6.88 0.61
C ILE A 297 -16.96 6.03 -0.64
N ASN A 298 -16.64 4.73 -0.57
CA ASN A 298 -16.74 3.85 -1.73
C ASN A 298 -18.20 3.73 -2.21
N ARG A 299 -19.18 3.61 -1.30
CA ARG A 299 -20.61 3.63 -1.67
C ARG A 299 -21.02 4.92 -2.38
N VAL A 300 -20.51 6.07 -1.93
CA VAL A 300 -20.76 7.36 -2.59
C VAL A 300 -20.15 7.39 -3.99
N LEU A 301 -18.90 6.93 -4.14
CA LEU A 301 -18.21 6.86 -5.42
C LEU A 301 -18.92 5.94 -6.41
N THR A 302 -19.38 4.75 -5.97
CA THR A 302 -20.20 3.83 -6.77
C THR A 302 -21.46 4.53 -7.28
N ARG A 303 -22.19 5.26 -6.42
CA ARG A 303 -23.39 6.01 -6.83
C ARG A 303 -23.07 7.13 -7.83
N ILE A 304 -21.95 7.83 -7.65
CA ILE A 304 -21.48 8.86 -8.60
C ILE A 304 -21.18 8.21 -9.96
N GLN A 305 -20.47 7.09 -9.98
CA GLN A 305 -20.17 6.36 -11.21
C GLN A 305 -21.45 5.91 -11.91
N HIS A 306 -22.41 5.33 -11.19
CA HIS A 306 -23.71 4.97 -11.76
C HIS A 306 -24.44 6.18 -12.33
N ALA A 307 -24.42 7.33 -11.63
CA ALA A 307 -25.04 8.56 -12.13
C ALA A 307 -24.38 9.09 -13.41
N ILE A 308 -23.05 9.02 -13.50
CA ILE A 308 -22.29 9.38 -14.71
C ILE A 308 -22.71 8.48 -15.87
N ILE A 309 -22.73 7.16 -15.65
CA ILE A 309 -23.14 6.18 -16.68
C ILE A 309 -24.58 6.49 -17.11
N ARG A 310 -25.52 6.64 -16.17
CA ARG A 310 -26.93 6.99 -16.46
C ARG A 310 -27.07 8.25 -17.31
N SER A 311 -26.23 9.26 -17.08
CA SER A 311 -26.31 10.55 -17.79
C SER A 311 -25.81 10.50 -19.24
N HIS A 312 -25.14 9.41 -19.63
CA HIS A 312 -24.58 9.27 -20.97
C HIS A 312 -25.66 8.98 -22.02
N LYS A 313 -25.81 9.90 -22.98
CA LYS A 313 -26.73 9.72 -24.11
C LYS A 313 -26.25 8.60 -25.02
N GLY A 314 -27.13 7.65 -25.32
CA GLY A 314 -26.82 6.51 -26.19
C GLY A 314 -26.36 5.26 -25.44
N ASN A 315 -26.63 5.16 -24.13
CA ASN A 315 -26.48 3.90 -23.42
C ASN A 315 -27.24 2.76 -24.12
N THR A 316 -26.56 1.62 -24.21
CA THR A 316 -27.10 0.35 -24.68
C THR A 316 -27.04 -0.66 -23.52
N VAL A 317 -27.47 -1.90 -23.74
CA VAL A 317 -27.33 -2.99 -22.76
C VAL A 317 -25.88 -3.16 -22.26
N ARG A 318 -24.88 -2.80 -23.08
CA ARG A 318 -23.46 -2.84 -22.69
C ARG A 318 -23.10 -1.87 -21.56
N ALA A 319 -23.90 -0.84 -21.32
CA ALA A 319 -23.66 0.08 -20.20
C ALA A 319 -23.79 -0.63 -18.83
N LEU A 320 -24.50 -1.77 -18.77
CA LEU A 320 -24.57 -2.63 -17.59
C LEU A 320 -23.19 -3.21 -17.20
N GLU A 321 -22.29 -3.39 -18.16
CA GLU A 321 -20.92 -3.87 -17.93
C GLU A 321 -20.06 -2.84 -17.16
N CYS A 322 -20.47 -1.56 -17.18
CA CYS A 322 -19.76 -0.48 -16.51
C CYS A 322 -20.24 -0.25 -15.06
N LEU A 323 -21.32 -0.91 -14.64
CA LEU A 323 -21.82 -0.80 -13.27
C LEU A 323 -20.87 -1.52 -12.31
N VAL A 324 -20.52 -0.83 -11.23
CA VAL A 324 -19.67 -1.39 -10.18
C VAL A 324 -20.45 -1.70 -8.91
N ASN A 325 -19.95 -2.66 -8.14
CA ASN A 325 -20.44 -2.94 -6.78
C ASN A 325 -19.82 -1.99 -5.74
N GLU A 326 -20.12 -2.23 -4.46
CA GLU A 326 -19.55 -1.46 -3.33
C GLU A 326 -18.08 -1.73 -3.05
N LYS A 327 -17.44 -2.64 -3.80
CA LYS A 327 -15.99 -2.87 -3.80
C LYS A 327 -15.30 -2.18 -4.99
N GLY A 328 -16.06 -1.54 -5.89
CA GLY A 328 -15.53 -0.94 -7.12
C GLY A 328 -15.23 -1.95 -8.24
N GLU A 329 -15.68 -3.20 -8.10
CA GLU A 329 -15.53 -4.25 -9.12
C GLU A 329 -16.65 -4.15 -10.14
N THR A 330 -16.39 -4.46 -11.41
CA THR A 330 -17.44 -4.76 -12.42
C THR A 330 -17.77 -6.26 -12.44
N PRO A 331 -18.91 -6.69 -13.01
CA PRO A 331 -19.25 -8.11 -13.11
C PRO A 331 -18.16 -8.97 -13.77
N SER A 332 -17.47 -8.45 -14.78
CA SER A 332 -16.39 -9.17 -15.47
C SER A 332 -15.14 -9.37 -14.62
N MET A 333 -14.97 -8.60 -13.54
CA MET A 333 -13.80 -8.62 -12.67
C MET A 333 -14.04 -9.36 -11.35
N SER A 334 -15.31 -9.65 -11.04
CA SER A 334 -15.67 -10.23 -9.75
C SER A 334 -15.73 -11.75 -9.81
N ARG A 335 -15.09 -12.37 -8.82
CA ARG A 335 -15.23 -13.82 -8.58
C ARG A 335 -16.66 -14.22 -8.19
N THR A 336 -17.45 -13.29 -7.65
CA THR A 336 -18.85 -13.56 -7.25
C THR A 336 -19.73 -13.90 -8.44
N THR A 337 -19.47 -13.29 -9.59
CA THR A 337 -20.15 -13.51 -10.87
C THR A 337 -19.38 -14.45 -11.80
N GLU A 338 -18.33 -15.12 -11.30
CA GLU A 338 -17.41 -15.96 -12.10
C GLU A 338 -16.87 -15.26 -13.36
N ASN A 339 -16.60 -13.94 -13.26
CA ASN A 339 -16.15 -13.08 -14.36
C ASN A 339 -17.13 -12.97 -15.54
N ARG A 340 -18.42 -13.25 -15.32
CA ARG A 340 -19.47 -13.14 -16.35
C ARG A 340 -19.84 -11.70 -16.68
N THR A 341 -20.29 -11.52 -17.90
CA THR A 341 -20.76 -10.25 -18.46
C THR A 341 -22.25 -10.33 -18.80
N TYR A 342 -22.88 -9.16 -18.97
CA TYR A 342 -24.24 -9.07 -19.49
C TYR A 342 -24.33 -9.52 -20.96
N SER A 343 -23.20 -9.57 -21.67
CA SER A 343 -23.11 -10.12 -23.02
C SER A 343 -23.23 -11.66 -23.05
N ASP A 344 -23.01 -12.34 -21.92
CA ASP A 344 -23.17 -13.80 -21.80
C ASP A 344 -24.63 -14.24 -21.64
N PHE A 345 -25.55 -13.27 -21.57
CA PHE A 345 -26.97 -13.54 -21.35
C PHE A 345 -27.59 -14.20 -22.58
N SER A 346 -28.41 -15.22 -22.33
CA SER A 346 -28.98 -16.07 -23.38
C SER A 346 -30.05 -15.32 -24.18
N VAL A 347 -30.40 -15.86 -25.36
CA VAL A 347 -31.59 -15.46 -26.14
C VAL A 347 -32.82 -16.31 -25.75
N ASP A 348 -32.65 -17.28 -24.83
CA ASP A 348 -33.71 -18.21 -24.46
C ASP A 348 -34.81 -17.53 -23.64
N ASN A 349 -36.05 -17.60 -24.15
CA ASN A 349 -37.18 -16.74 -23.75
C ASN A 349 -37.79 -17.05 -22.37
N SER A 350 -37.30 -18.08 -21.69
CA SER A 350 -37.89 -18.63 -20.47
C SER A 350 -37.60 -17.80 -19.20
N HIS A 351 -36.62 -16.90 -19.23
CA HIS A 351 -36.14 -16.19 -18.04
C HIS A 351 -35.85 -14.70 -18.29
N CYS A 352 -36.89 -13.94 -18.65
CA CYS A 352 -36.80 -12.50 -18.93
C CYS A 352 -36.37 -11.68 -17.69
N LEU A 353 -35.50 -10.69 -17.91
CA LEU A 353 -35.04 -9.69 -16.96
C LEU A 353 -35.18 -8.32 -17.68
N PRO A 354 -36.34 -7.66 -17.56
CA PRO A 354 -36.54 -6.36 -18.20
C PRO A 354 -35.66 -5.32 -17.51
N VAL A 355 -34.99 -4.47 -18.28
CA VAL A 355 -34.19 -3.35 -17.74
C VAL A 355 -34.51 -2.10 -18.55
N ALA A 356 -34.91 -1.01 -17.90
CA ALA A 356 -35.06 0.25 -18.61
C ALA A 356 -33.70 0.94 -18.78
N ILE A 357 -33.39 1.32 -20.01
CA ILE A 357 -32.17 2.06 -20.37
C ILE A 357 -32.59 3.30 -21.14
N ASN A 358 -32.27 4.49 -20.63
CA ASN A 358 -32.76 5.77 -21.15
C ASN A 358 -34.29 5.80 -21.31
N GLY A 359 -35.03 5.30 -20.31
CA GLY A 359 -36.50 5.20 -20.35
C GLY A 359 -37.08 4.15 -21.30
N VAL A 360 -36.27 3.35 -22.01
CA VAL A 360 -36.74 2.29 -22.93
C VAL A 360 -36.47 0.92 -22.32
N PHE A 361 -37.49 0.08 -22.20
CA PHE A 361 -37.33 -1.29 -21.72
C PHE A 361 -36.59 -2.16 -22.74
N GLN A 362 -35.48 -2.74 -22.30
CA GLN A 362 -34.73 -3.76 -22.99
C GLN A 362 -35.00 -5.11 -22.32
N ASN A 363 -35.43 -6.11 -23.09
CA ASN A 363 -35.56 -7.47 -22.59
C ASN A 363 -34.20 -8.14 -22.64
N SER A 364 -33.68 -8.53 -21.48
CA SER A 364 -32.50 -9.41 -21.36
C SER A 364 -32.93 -10.74 -20.75
N TYR A 365 -32.16 -11.82 -20.91
CA TYR A 365 -32.53 -13.12 -20.36
C TYR A 365 -31.39 -13.70 -19.52
N MET A 366 -31.67 -13.94 -18.24
CA MET A 366 -30.68 -14.42 -17.27
C MET A 366 -31.16 -15.74 -16.67
N SER A 367 -30.32 -16.77 -16.75
CA SER A 367 -30.57 -18.05 -16.08
C SER A 367 -30.70 -17.89 -14.56
N ASP A 368 -31.60 -18.64 -13.94
CA ASP A 368 -31.76 -18.67 -12.48
C ASP A 368 -30.47 -19.09 -11.75
N SER A 369 -29.59 -19.86 -12.42
CA SER A 369 -28.28 -20.23 -11.90
C SER A 369 -27.37 -19.03 -11.66
N TRP A 370 -27.52 -17.94 -12.42
CA TRP A 370 -26.67 -16.74 -12.34
C TRP A 370 -27.34 -15.60 -11.56
N LEU A 371 -28.67 -15.62 -11.46
CA LEU A 371 -29.42 -14.57 -10.80
C LEU A 371 -28.92 -14.29 -9.38
N GLY A 372 -28.65 -15.34 -8.61
CA GLY A 372 -28.17 -15.17 -7.25
C GLY A 372 -26.75 -14.60 -7.15
N GLU A 373 -25.89 -14.87 -8.13
CA GLU A 373 -24.55 -14.29 -8.21
C GLU A 373 -24.61 -12.77 -8.42
N PHE A 374 -25.41 -12.31 -9.38
CA PHE A 374 -25.56 -10.89 -9.68
C PHE A 374 -26.28 -10.12 -8.56
N VAL A 375 -27.28 -10.73 -7.93
CA VAL A 375 -27.95 -10.14 -6.75
C VAL A 375 -26.97 -9.96 -5.59
N ARG A 376 -26.10 -10.95 -5.33
CA ARG A 376 -25.04 -10.81 -4.33
C ARG A 376 -23.99 -9.79 -4.70
N PHE A 377 -23.60 -9.80 -5.96
CA PHE A 377 -22.56 -8.91 -6.46
C PHE A 377 -22.90 -7.45 -6.19
N TYR A 378 -24.15 -7.04 -6.42
CA TYR A 378 -24.60 -5.67 -6.13
C TYR A 378 -25.03 -5.42 -4.68
N GLY A 379 -24.96 -6.42 -3.80
CA GLY A 379 -25.35 -6.28 -2.39
C GLY A 379 -26.84 -6.02 -2.19
N ILE A 380 -27.69 -6.55 -3.07
CA ILE A 380 -29.16 -6.41 -3.03
C ILE A 380 -29.82 -7.70 -2.53
N ASP A 381 -29.10 -8.48 -1.73
CA ASP A 381 -29.39 -9.86 -1.34
C ASP A 381 -30.27 -10.02 -0.09
N GLU A 382 -30.71 -8.90 0.51
CA GLU A 382 -31.46 -8.89 1.78
C GLU A 382 -32.70 -9.81 1.76
N GLY A 383 -32.69 -10.85 2.60
CA GLY A 383 -33.80 -11.80 2.73
C GLY A 383 -33.95 -12.81 1.58
N LEU A 384 -33.01 -12.84 0.62
CA LEU A 384 -33.07 -13.71 -0.57
C LEU A 384 -32.24 -15.00 -0.45
N PHE A 385 -31.35 -15.12 0.55
CA PHE A 385 -30.41 -16.23 0.69
C PHE A 385 -30.39 -16.79 2.12
N ASP A 386 -30.13 -18.08 2.27
CA ASP A 386 -30.15 -18.76 3.58
C ASP A 386 -28.88 -18.54 4.40
N ASN A 387 -27.76 -18.26 3.73
CA ASN A 387 -26.47 -17.99 4.35
C ASN A 387 -25.79 -16.83 3.62
N ALA A 388 -24.79 -16.18 4.22
CA ALA A 388 -24.00 -15.11 3.63
C ALA A 388 -23.05 -15.56 2.50
N THR A 389 -22.83 -16.87 2.33
CA THR A 389 -21.83 -17.41 1.38
C THR A 389 -22.42 -18.10 0.15
N THR A 390 -23.71 -18.45 0.14
CA THR A 390 -24.33 -19.23 -0.94
C THR A 390 -24.88 -18.31 -2.02
N VAL A 391 -24.59 -18.58 -3.30
CA VAL A 391 -25.20 -17.87 -4.44
C VAL A 391 -26.56 -18.44 -4.84
N HIS A 392 -27.05 -19.47 -4.16
CA HIS A 392 -28.39 -20.02 -4.39
C HIS A 392 -29.44 -19.19 -3.67
N VAL A 393 -30.34 -18.57 -4.44
CA VAL A 393 -31.52 -17.88 -3.92
C VAL A 393 -32.48 -18.91 -3.31
N LYS A 394 -33.13 -18.54 -2.20
CA LYS A 394 -34.08 -19.40 -1.48
C LYS A 394 -35.19 -19.91 -2.41
N ALA A 395 -35.67 -21.11 -2.14
CA ALA A 395 -36.85 -21.66 -2.81
C ALA A 395 -38.05 -20.68 -2.68
N GLY A 396 -38.74 -20.42 -3.80
CA GLY A 396 -39.85 -19.47 -3.85
C GLY A 396 -39.48 -17.98 -3.83
N LYS A 397 -38.19 -17.62 -3.88
CA LYS A 397 -37.71 -16.23 -3.92
C LYS A 397 -37.09 -15.80 -5.25
N MET A 398 -37.09 -16.67 -6.27
CA MET A 398 -36.50 -16.37 -7.59
C MET A 398 -37.12 -15.14 -8.25
N ASP A 399 -38.45 -15.07 -8.30
CA ASP A 399 -39.13 -13.92 -8.92
C ASP A 399 -38.83 -12.62 -8.16
N THR A 400 -38.75 -12.68 -6.83
CA THR A 400 -38.37 -11.52 -6.00
C THR A 400 -36.93 -11.07 -6.30
N ALA A 401 -36.00 -12.02 -6.40
CA ALA A 401 -34.61 -11.72 -6.73
C ALA A 401 -34.48 -11.09 -8.13
N ARG A 402 -35.24 -11.59 -9.10
CA ARG A 402 -35.28 -11.13 -10.48
C ARG A 402 -35.85 -9.72 -10.59
N VAL A 403 -36.99 -9.45 -9.94
CA VAL A 403 -37.58 -8.11 -9.88
C VAL A 403 -36.60 -7.12 -9.24
N ARG A 404 -35.98 -7.50 -8.12
CA ARG A 404 -35.05 -6.62 -7.41
C ARG A 404 -33.81 -6.29 -8.24
N LEU A 405 -33.24 -7.27 -8.94
CA LEU A 405 -32.14 -7.02 -9.86
C LEU A 405 -32.57 -6.12 -11.02
N SER A 406 -33.72 -6.37 -11.62
CA SER A 406 -34.31 -5.54 -12.69
C SER A 406 -34.50 -4.09 -12.24
N GLU A 407 -35.10 -3.86 -11.07
CA GLU A 407 -35.30 -2.54 -10.48
C GLU A 407 -33.98 -1.83 -10.19
N TYR A 408 -33.02 -2.54 -9.63
CA TYR A 408 -31.69 -2.00 -9.36
C TYR A 408 -31.01 -1.53 -10.65
N LEU A 409 -30.91 -2.40 -11.67
CA LEU A 409 -30.26 -2.06 -12.94
C LEU A 409 -31.00 -0.92 -13.67
N THR A 410 -32.33 -0.93 -13.60
CA THR A 410 -33.17 0.16 -14.10
C THR A 410 -32.88 1.46 -13.36
N SER A 411 -32.72 1.45 -12.03
CA SER A 411 -32.36 2.67 -11.29
C SER A 411 -30.99 3.24 -11.68
N CYS A 412 -30.08 2.37 -12.13
CA CYS A 412 -28.73 2.77 -12.55
C CYS A 412 -28.68 3.32 -13.98
N LEU A 413 -29.60 2.97 -14.88
CA LEU A 413 -29.51 3.31 -16.32
C LEU A 413 -30.79 3.90 -16.95
N GLY A 414 -31.92 3.87 -16.23
CA GLY A 414 -33.26 4.19 -16.70
C GLY A 414 -33.63 5.66 -16.62
#